data_AF-A0A7C2YHL2-F1
#
_entry.id   AF-A0A7C2YHL2-F1
#
_cell.length_a   1.000
_cell.length_b   1.000
_cell.length_c   1.000
_cell.angle_alpha   90.00
_cell.angle_beta   90.00
_cell.angle_gamma   90.00
#
_symmetry.space_group_name_H-M   'P 1'
#
loop_
_entity.id
_entity.type
_entity.pdbx_description
1 polymer ?
#
loop_
_entity_poly.entity_id
_entity_poly.type
_entity_poly.pdbx_seq_one_letter_code
_entity_poly.pdbx_strand_id
1 'polypeptide(L)'
;MGGLSLWHWLVVIILVLLLFGKGRISDMMGDLGKGLKSFKKGMADEDEAAARTGEPRQLPREQQPIDITPQRTAEPVTPPPPPPPGDETPRS
;
A
#
# COMPACT_ATOMS: atom_id res chain seq x y z
N MET A 1 38.05 25.16 24.35
CA MET A 1 38.54 24.06 23.48
C MET A 1 37.49 23.81 22.41
N GLY A 2 37.57 24.59 21.33
CA GLY A 2 36.51 24.73 20.32
C GLY A 2 36.25 23.41 19.61
N GLY A 3 35.12 22.79 19.94
CA GLY A 3 34.68 21.54 19.35
C GLY A 3 34.66 21.65 17.83
N LEU A 4 35.33 20.69 17.19
CA LEU A 4 35.18 20.26 15.80
C LEU A 4 34.48 21.29 14.91
N SER A 5 35.28 22.28 14.49
CA SER A 5 34.86 23.32 13.55
C SER A 5 34.05 22.70 12.41
N LEU A 6 32.98 23.38 11.98
CA LEU A 6 32.13 22.94 10.85
C LEU A 6 32.97 22.55 9.62
N TRP A 7 34.15 23.16 9.48
CA TRP A 7 35.13 22.88 8.44
C TRP A 7 35.73 21.46 8.50
N HIS A 8 35.92 20.91 9.69
CA HIS A 8 36.39 19.53 9.87
C HIS A 8 35.35 18.52 9.35
N TRP A 9 34.07 18.73 9.67
CA TRP A 9 32.99 17.85 9.24
C TRP A 9 32.85 17.80 7.71
N LEU A 10 33.04 18.92 7.02
CA LEU A 10 33.01 18.92 5.55
C LEU A 10 34.14 18.07 4.94
N VAL A 11 35.36 18.22 5.47
CA VAL A 11 36.52 17.43 5.02
C VAL A 11 36.30 15.93 5.27
N VAL A 12 35.74 15.56 6.43
CA VAL A 12 35.42 14.16 6.76
C VAL A 12 34.38 13.60 5.81
N ILE A 13 33.31 14.33 5.51
CA ILE A 13 32.27 13.88 4.57
C ILE A 13 32.85 13.63 3.18
N ILE A 14 33.74 14.51 2.70
CA ILE A 14 34.44 14.31 1.42
C ILE A 14 35.28 13.04 1.47
N LEU A 15 36.02 12.80 2.55
CA LEU A 15 36.83 11.59 2.71
C LEU A 15 35.97 10.32 2.68
N VAL A 16 34.86 10.31 3.41
CA VAL A 16 33.91 9.19 3.46
C VAL A 16 33.31 8.95 2.07
N LEU A 17 32.91 10.00 1.35
CA LEU A 17 32.41 9.89 -0.02
C LEU A 17 33.45 9.34 -0.99
N LEU A 18 34.74 9.66 -0.82
CA LEU A 18 35.82 9.13 -1.65
C LEU A 18 36.12 7.65 -1.33
N LEU A 19 36.12 7.27 -0.04
CA LEU A 19 36.40 5.89 0.38
C LEU A 19 35.27 4.92 0.00
N PHE A 20 34.02 5.32 0.25
CA PHE A 20 32.87 4.46 0.00
C PHE A 20 32.26 4.65 -1.39
N GLY A 21 32.55 5.79 -2.05
CA GLY A 21 31.98 6.16 -3.34
C GLY A 21 30.51 6.60 -3.24
N LYS A 22 30.06 7.40 -4.21
CA LYS A 22 28.67 7.89 -4.27
C LYS A 22 27.61 6.77 -4.38
N GLY A 23 27.96 5.63 -4.99
CA GLY A 23 27.01 4.53 -5.22
C GLY A 23 26.57 3.85 -3.93
N ARG A 24 27.53 3.45 -3.09
CA ARG A 24 27.23 2.76 -1.82
C ARG A 24 26.48 3.64 -0.82
N ILE A 25 26.88 4.91 -0.71
CA ILE A 25 26.21 5.86 0.19
C ILE A 25 24.80 6.17 -0.28
N SER A 26 24.56 6.29 -1.59
CA SER A 26 23.22 6.56 -2.13
C SER A 26 22.26 5.38 -1.92
N ASP A 27 22.71 4.15 -2.13
CA ASP A 27 21.88 2.96 -1.87
C ASP A 27 21.51 2.86 -0.38
N MET A 28 22.51 2.99 0.52
CA MET A 28 22.27 2.93 1.96
C MET A 28 21.39 4.08 2.46
N MET A 29 21.63 5.32 1.98
CA MET A 29 20.82 6.48 2.34
C MET A 29 19.39 6.36 1.80
N GLY A 30 19.20 5.73 0.65
CA GLY A 30 17.88 5.44 0.09
C GLY A 30 17.05 4.52 1.00
N ASP A 31 17.65 3.45 1.50
CA ASP A 31 16.97 2.49 2.38
C ASP A 31 16.75 3.05 3.79
N LEU A 32 17.73 3.79 4.33
CA LEU A 32 17.58 4.53 5.59
C LEU A 32 16.51 5.62 5.46
N GLY A 33 16.46 6.33 4.33
CA GLY A 33 15.48 7.38 4.05
C GLY A 33 14.05 6.82 3.94
N LYS A 34 13.87 5.66 3.30
CA LYS A 34 12.58 4.97 3.25
C LYS A 34 12.14 4.52 4.66
N GLY A 35 13.04 3.92 5.44
CA GLY A 35 12.75 3.49 6.81
C GLY A 35 12.33 4.66 7.72
N LEU A 36 13.10 5.76 7.68
CA LEU A 36 12.80 6.95 8.47
C LEU A 36 11.53 7.68 8.00
N LYS A 37 11.24 7.69 6.68
CA LYS A 37 9.99 8.24 6.13
C LYS A 37 8.77 7.44 6.56
N SER A 38 8.86 6.10 6.55
CA SER A 38 7.79 5.23 7.05
C SER A 38 7.59 5.37 8.56
N PHE A 39 8.68 5.52 9.33
CA PHE A 39 8.60 5.77 10.77
C PHE A 39 7.94 7.14 11.07
N LYS A 40 8.39 8.20 10.40
CA LYS A 40 7.81 9.55 10.48
C LYS A 40 6.32 9.53 10.10
N LYS A 41 5.97 8.82 9.03
CA LYS A 41 4.60 8.71 8.55
C LYS A 41 3.73 7.88 9.50
N GLY A 42 4.23 6.79 10.07
CA GLY A 42 3.52 6.00 11.07
C GLY A 42 3.24 6.79 12.33
N MET A 43 4.25 7.50 12.86
CA MET A 43 4.09 8.37 14.03
C MET A 43 3.13 9.54 13.74
N ALA A 44 3.22 10.15 12.55
CA ALA A 44 2.29 11.20 12.13
C ALA A 44 0.87 10.67 11.84
N ASP A 45 0.71 9.40 11.43
CA ASP A 45 -0.61 8.78 11.24
C ASP A 45 -1.27 8.49 12.59
N GLU A 46 -0.50 8.18 13.65
CA GLU A 46 -1.04 8.04 15.02
C GLU A 46 -1.48 9.41 15.59
N ASP A 47 -0.68 10.45 15.38
CA ASP A 47 -1.05 11.83 15.75
C ASP A 47 -2.22 12.37 14.90
N GLU A 48 -2.26 12.06 13.60
CA GLU A 48 -3.31 12.52 12.68
C GLU A 48 -4.58 11.64 12.73
N ALA A 49 -4.51 10.36 13.10
CA ALA A 49 -5.68 9.50 13.32
C ALA A 49 -6.47 9.93 14.57
N ALA A 50 -5.82 10.53 15.57
CA ALA A 50 -6.52 11.20 16.66
C ALA A 50 -7.23 12.50 16.21
N ALA A 51 -6.81 13.10 15.09
CA ALA A 51 -7.33 14.37 14.56
C ALA A 51 -8.23 14.22 13.31
N ARG A 52 -8.23 13.07 12.62
CA ARG A 52 -8.92 12.87 11.34
C ARG A 52 -9.71 11.56 11.25
N THR A 53 -10.85 11.53 11.93
CA THR A 53 -11.97 10.61 11.59
C THR A 53 -12.68 11.05 10.29
N GLY A 54 -12.00 11.67 9.32
CA GLY A 54 -12.69 12.53 8.33
C GLY A 54 -12.16 12.65 6.91
N GLU A 55 -11.10 11.97 6.46
CA GLU A 55 -10.75 12.03 5.02
C GLU A 55 -10.33 10.67 4.42
N PRO A 56 -10.81 10.35 3.21
CA PRO A 56 -10.60 9.06 2.58
C PRO A 56 -9.15 8.92 2.14
N ARG A 57 -8.51 7.84 2.61
CA ARG A 57 -7.20 7.35 2.20
C ARG A 57 -7.12 7.34 0.66
N GLN A 58 -6.34 8.24 0.07
CA GLN A 58 -5.97 8.13 -1.34
C GLN A 58 -5.09 6.89 -1.52
N LEU A 59 -5.70 5.79 -1.91
CA LEU A 59 -5.02 4.66 -2.53
C LEU A 59 -4.42 5.16 -3.86
N PRO A 60 -3.14 4.92 -4.17
CA PRO A 60 -2.59 5.15 -5.49
C PRO A 60 -3.52 4.53 -6.53
N ARG A 61 -4.14 5.41 -7.31
CA ARG A 61 -5.08 5.11 -8.37
C ARG A 61 -4.29 4.53 -9.54
N GLU A 62 -3.86 3.29 -9.44
CA GLU A 62 -3.48 2.49 -10.61
C GLU A 62 -4.77 1.87 -11.17
N GLN A 63 -5.58 2.73 -11.77
CA GLN A 63 -6.71 2.35 -12.60
C GLN A 63 -6.17 1.84 -13.93
N GLN A 64 -5.90 0.54 -14.01
CA GLN A 64 -6.25 -0.16 -15.24
C GLN A 64 -7.76 -0.41 -15.18
N PRO A 65 -8.56 0.20 -16.07
CA PRO A 65 -9.98 -0.07 -16.13
C PRO A 65 -10.16 -1.53 -16.57
N ILE A 66 -10.52 -2.41 -15.64
CA ILE A 66 -11.19 -3.65 -16.00
C ILE A 66 -12.61 -3.22 -16.38
N ASP A 67 -12.87 -3.16 -17.68
CA ASP A 67 -14.20 -2.98 -18.24
C ASP A 67 -15.07 -4.14 -17.74
N ILE A 68 -15.96 -3.85 -16.80
CA ILE A 68 -17.06 -4.74 -16.46
C ILE A 68 -18.32 -3.98 -16.84
N THR A 69 -18.56 -3.85 -18.15
CA THR A 69 -19.89 -3.47 -18.63
C THR A 69 -20.88 -4.58 -18.24
N PRO A 70 -21.87 -4.33 -17.37
CA PRO A 70 -22.94 -5.28 -17.13
C PRO A 70 -23.87 -5.20 -18.34
N GLN A 71 -23.82 -6.19 -19.24
CA GLN A 71 -24.85 -6.40 -20.26
C GLN A 71 -26.17 -6.78 -19.56
N ARG A 72 -26.89 -5.78 -19.04
CA ARG A 72 -28.31 -5.89 -18.73
C ARG A 72 -29.08 -5.85 -20.05
N THR A 73 -29.21 -7.01 -20.69
CA THR A 73 -30.31 -7.28 -21.62
C THR A 73 -31.28 -8.22 -20.91
N ALA A 74 -32.54 -7.83 -20.91
CA ALA A 74 -33.63 -8.36 -20.13
C ALA A 74 -33.90 -9.86 -20.35
N GLU A 75 -34.29 -10.58 -19.29
CA GLU A 75 -35.44 -11.49 -19.30
C GLU A 75 -35.80 -11.95 -17.86
N PRO A 76 -37.04 -11.74 -17.38
CA PRO A 76 -37.50 -12.29 -16.10
C PRO A 76 -37.95 -13.73 -16.34
N VAL A 77 -37.15 -14.71 -15.95
CA VAL A 77 -37.53 -16.14 -16.00
C VAL A 77 -37.68 -16.68 -14.58
N THR A 78 -38.94 -17.05 -14.30
CA THR A 78 -39.55 -17.64 -13.10
C THR A 78 -38.69 -18.70 -12.39
N PRO A 79 -38.74 -18.79 -11.03
CA PRO A 79 -38.08 -19.87 -10.30
C PRO A 79 -38.64 -21.26 -10.69
N PRO A 80 -37.79 -22.30 -10.78
CA PRO A 80 -38.23 -23.66 -11.09
C PRO A 80 -39.11 -24.26 -9.98
N PRO A 81 -40.07 -25.15 -10.31
CA PRO A 81 -40.97 -25.78 -9.34
C PRO A 81 -40.23 -26.75 -8.38
N PRO A 82 -40.75 -26.96 -7.15
CA PRO A 82 -40.17 -27.86 -6.16
C PRO A 82 -40.16 -29.34 -6.60
N PRO A 83 -39.26 -30.17 -6.02
CA PRO A 83 -38.99 -31.54 -6.47
C PRO A 83 -40.19 -32.49 -6.34
N PRO A 84 -40.23 -33.58 -7.15
CA PRO A 84 -41.35 -34.52 -7.16
C PRO A 84 -41.48 -35.29 -5.83
N PRO A 85 -42.70 -35.58 -5.35
CA PRO A 85 -42.92 -36.48 -4.22
C PRO A 85 -42.45 -37.88 -4.60
N GLY A 86 -41.56 -38.46 -3.79
CA GLY A 86 -40.83 -39.68 -4.08
C GLY A 86 -41.32 -40.84 -3.21
N ASP A 87 -42.62 -41.13 -3.26
CA ASP A 87 -43.23 -42.13 -2.40
C ASP A 87 -44.53 -42.61 -3.09
N GLU A 88 -44.87 -43.90 -2.99
CA GLU A 88 -46.05 -44.57 -3.58
C GLU A 88 -45.91 -44.92 -5.08
N THR A 89 -45.43 -46.09 -5.53
CA THR A 89 -46.00 -47.42 -5.32
C THR A 89 -45.25 -48.44 -6.21
N PRO A 90 -44.57 -49.47 -5.66
CA PRO A 90 -44.29 -50.68 -6.42
C PRO A 90 -45.58 -51.51 -6.50
N ARG A 91 -46.19 -51.53 -7.68
CA ARG A 91 -47.11 -52.61 -8.06
C ARG A 91 -46.34 -53.93 -8.03
N SER A 92 -46.79 -54.89 -7.20
CA SER A 92 -46.92 -56.33 -7.48
C SER A 92 -47.22 -57.10 -6.21
#